data_AF-A0A3N7F5B5-F1
#
_entry.id   AF-A0A3N7F5B5-F1
#
_cell.length_a   1.000
_cell.length_b   1.000
_cell.length_c   1.000
_cell.angle_alpha   90.00
_cell.angle_beta   90.00
_cell.angle_gamma   90.00
#
_symmetry.space_group_name_H-M   'P 1'
#
loop_
_entity.id
_entity.type
_entity.pdbx_description
1 polymer ?
#
loop_
_entity_poly.entity_id
_entity_poly.type
_entity_poly.pdbx_seq_one_letter_code
_entity_poly.pdbx_strand_id
1 'polypeptide(L)'
;MILINIKYTRLSLVKLALLLFVGIGSSCSKQEVFRDDPYKGGKEALGVKFSEADADPSAGSPGDEVTFKVRGVMKFKEKLEFLVNETKADIINVTDTSITVKIPQNASTGGTTLLLEGQSFFGPKFTVQGKVTIDPGFKAVNGTNAVINDIVATSAGGYILVGGFTNFENQAPSTPINRIVEIANDGAYKSSLFRGGSDGPIQNISRLSSGKYMISGSFSSFNKTPGTNGVARLNADGSLDSMSVELINPRPNKPDLSLDTVPAFNGGVISSINAGNFFGGIAKSFVRGDKTILLGSFDFYVKYFYPRSTKDAKVIDITRMAQIAQLKENGDLDSAYNFDPVKKQSYAGTNGPIYGAYMQSDGKIVAVGSFSTFNGTAAKNIVRINVDGSIDPTFSSGTGADGAIFTINYNETTNRIILSGSFRSYNGKASNGVVMLNSNGSVDESFKFGQLVGGAPNFAAQLNNGKVIVSGDFSGYSGVVRQGFMILGQDGTLAPGCNNTGAFQGRISRMIQTTSTLGYPAVLLVGDFTKFDNKRVGNIVRVEIKP
;
A
#
# COMPACT_ATOMS: atom_id res chain seq x y z
N MET A 1 2.53 -30.04 -39.63
CA MET A 1 2.64 -30.22 -41.09
C MET A 1 1.24 -30.37 -41.66
N ILE A 2 0.61 -29.25 -42.05
CA ILE A 2 -0.48 -29.16 -43.04
C ILE A 2 -0.26 -27.80 -43.71
N LEU A 3 0.05 -27.84 -45.01
CA LEU A 3 0.29 -26.70 -45.89
C LEU A 3 -1.01 -26.35 -46.61
N ILE A 4 -1.36 -25.06 -46.67
CA ILE A 4 -2.24 -24.52 -47.72
C ILE A 4 -1.58 -23.24 -48.24
N ASN A 5 -1.37 -23.21 -49.55
CA ASN A 5 -0.64 -22.23 -50.34
C ASN A 5 -1.52 -21.88 -51.53
N ILE A 6 -1.93 -20.61 -51.72
CA ILE A 6 -2.46 -20.11 -53.00
C ILE A 6 -1.97 -18.68 -53.26
N LYS A 7 -1.48 -18.50 -54.49
CA LYS A 7 -0.69 -17.40 -55.05
C LYS A 7 -1.49 -16.13 -55.41
N TYR A 8 -0.71 -15.05 -55.50
CA TYR A 8 -0.94 -13.73 -56.08
C TYR A 8 -1.53 -13.69 -57.51
N THR A 9 -2.30 -12.63 -57.80
CA THR A 9 -2.37 -12.02 -59.14
C THR A 9 -2.49 -10.49 -59.05
N ARG A 10 -1.61 -9.77 -59.76
CA ARG A 10 -1.60 -8.30 -59.96
C ARG A 10 -2.59 -7.90 -61.06
N LEU A 11 -3.25 -6.74 -60.95
CA LEU A 11 -3.71 -5.89 -62.08
C LEU A 11 -4.00 -4.47 -61.50
N SER A 12 -3.13 -3.49 -61.73
CA SER A 12 -3.19 -2.48 -62.81
C SER A 12 -3.99 -1.23 -62.41
N LEU A 13 -3.26 -0.21 -61.93
CA LEU A 13 -3.66 1.21 -61.96
C LEU A 13 -3.97 1.66 -63.40
N VAL A 14 -4.66 2.79 -63.52
CA VAL A 14 -5.03 3.56 -64.73
C VAL A 14 -6.47 3.25 -65.21
N LYS A 15 -7.27 4.33 -65.19
CA LYS A 15 -8.68 4.50 -65.63
C LYS A 15 -9.74 4.53 -64.52
N LEU A 16 -9.81 5.65 -63.80
CA LEU A 16 -11.09 6.32 -63.55
C LEU A 16 -10.85 7.79 -63.14
N ALA A 17 -10.37 8.57 -64.11
CA ALA A 17 -10.46 10.02 -64.09
C ALA A 17 -11.36 10.42 -65.26
N LEU A 18 -12.23 11.40 -65.02
CA LEU A 18 -13.27 12.02 -65.87
C LEU A 18 -14.68 11.40 -65.82
N LEU A 19 -15.64 12.30 -65.53
CA LEU A 19 -17.11 12.23 -65.38
C LEU A 19 -17.53 12.09 -63.90
N LEU A 20 -18.07 13.10 -63.20
CA LEU A 20 -18.84 14.26 -63.63
C LEU A 20 -18.47 15.55 -62.85
N PHE A 21 -18.43 16.65 -63.59
CA PHE A 21 -18.56 18.03 -63.10
C PHE A 21 -19.92 18.56 -63.58
N VAL A 22 -20.40 19.65 -62.94
CA VAL A 22 -21.70 20.36 -63.08
C VAL A 22 -22.80 19.77 -62.17
N GLY A 23 -23.31 20.42 -61.13
CA GLY A 23 -23.22 21.79 -60.64
C GLY A 23 -24.62 22.31 -60.36
N ILE A 24 -25.07 22.34 -59.09
CA ILE A 24 -26.11 23.26 -58.61
C ILE A 24 -25.70 23.70 -57.20
N GLY A 25 -25.49 25.01 -57.06
CA GLY A 25 -25.12 25.64 -55.82
C GLY A 25 -26.25 25.62 -54.80
N SER A 26 -25.95 25.08 -53.63
CA SER A 26 -26.53 25.55 -52.38
C SER A 26 -25.44 26.29 -51.64
N SER A 27 -25.48 27.61 -51.73
CA SER A 27 -24.72 28.50 -50.87
C SER A 27 -25.19 28.25 -49.43
N CYS A 28 -24.48 27.38 -48.70
CA CYS A 28 -24.48 27.44 -47.25
C CYS A 28 -23.80 28.76 -46.91
N SER A 29 -24.58 29.81 -46.65
CA SER A 29 -24.08 30.91 -45.85
C SER A 29 -23.48 30.27 -44.60
N LYS A 30 -22.15 30.38 -44.41
CA LYS A 30 -21.56 30.19 -43.10
C LYS A 30 -22.29 31.19 -42.20
N GLN A 31 -23.32 30.73 -41.50
CA GLN A 31 -23.70 31.40 -40.28
C GLN A 31 -22.45 31.29 -39.42
N GLU A 32 -21.78 32.43 -39.24
CA GLU A 32 -20.92 32.61 -38.07
C GLU A 32 -21.83 32.32 -36.88
N VAL A 33 -21.76 31.08 -36.38
CA VAL A 33 -22.22 30.80 -35.04
C VAL A 33 -21.23 31.56 -34.17
N PHE A 34 -21.56 32.82 -33.88
CA PHE A 34 -21.01 33.53 -32.74
C PHE A 34 -21.31 32.64 -31.53
N ARG A 35 -20.36 31.78 -31.18
CA ARG A 35 -20.28 31.32 -29.80
C ARG A 35 -19.99 32.59 -29.03
N ASP A 36 -20.93 33.01 -28.19
CA ASP A 36 -20.62 34.02 -27.18
C ASP A 36 -19.30 33.60 -26.54
N ASP A 37 -18.33 34.52 -26.58
CA ASP A 37 -17.03 34.27 -25.97
C ASP A 37 -17.30 33.81 -24.53
N PRO A 38 -16.93 32.56 -24.15
CA PRO A 38 -17.19 32.07 -22.80
C PRO A 38 -16.46 32.89 -21.72
N TYR A 39 -15.58 33.82 -22.13
CA TYR A 39 -14.86 34.77 -21.29
C TYR A 39 -15.37 36.22 -21.43
N LYS A 40 -16.43 36.47 -22.20
CA LYS A 40 -17.06 37.79 -22.30
C LYS A 40 -17.65 38.18 -20.95
N GLY A 41 -17.07 39.20 -20.32
CA GLY A 41 -17.42 39.62 -18.95
C GLY A 41 -16.49 39.10 -17.85
N GLY A 42 -15.33 38.52 -18.19
CA GLY A 42 -14.27 38.24 -17.22
C GLY A 42 -13.85 39.50 -16.47
N LYS A 43 -13.71 39.40 -15.14
CA LYS A 43 -13.27 40.54 -14.30
C LYS A 43 -11.90 41.02 -14.74
N GLU A 44 -11.69 42.34 -14.75
CA GLU A 44 -10.39 42.93 -15.04
C GLU A 44 -9.30 42.39 -14.08
N ALA A 45 -8.10 42.19 -14.63
CA ALA A 45 -6.95 41.75 -13.85
C ALA A 45 -6.55 42.84 -12.84
N LEU A 46 -6.55 42.50 -11.55
CA LEU A 46 -6.33 43.48 -10.47
C LEU A 46 -4.88 44.00 -10.37
N GLY A 47 -3.98 43.53 -11.23
CA GLY A 47 -2.57 43.93 -11.25
C GLY A 47 -1.76 43.41 -10.06
N VAL A 48 -2.29 42.42 -9.35
CA VAL A 48 -1.62 41.78 -8.21
C VAL A 48 -0.69 40.68 -8.71
N LYS A 49 0.56 40.68 -8.25
CA LYS A 49 1.55 39.67 -8.65
C LYS A 49 2.54 39.40 -7.53
N PHE A 50 2.74 38.12 -7.20
CA PHE A 50 3.83 37.68 -6.33
C PHE A 50 5.18 37.82 -7.05
N SER A 51 6.22 38.12 -6.28
CA SER A 51 7.60 37.99 -6.74
C SER A 51 7.98 36.51 -6.86
N GLU A 52 9.03 36.22 -7.63
CA GLU A 52 9.69 34.90 -7.64
C GLU A 52 10.60 34.67 -6.43
N ALA A 53 10.84 35.73 -5.63
CA ALA A 53 11.61 35.62 -4.39
C ALA A 53 10.88 34.75 -3.35
N ASP A 54 11.67 33.96 -2.62
CA ASP A 54 11.18 33.21 -1.47
C ASP A 54 10.61 34.15 -0.39
N ALA A 55 9.80 33.56 0.48
CA ALA A 55 9.36 34.23 1.69
C ALA A 55 10.55 34.50 2.62
N ASP A 56 10.41 35.51 3.49
CA ASP A 56 11.40 35.85 4.51
C ASP A 56 10.76 35.79 5.91
N PRO A 57 11.13 34.81 6.76
CA PRO A 57 12.02 33.67 6.46
C PRO A 57 11.40 32.67 5.47
N SER A 58 12.23 31.82 4.83
CA SER A 58 11.78 30.85 3.81
C SER A 58 11.02 29.63 4.38
N ALA A 59 11.06 29.46 5.70
CA ALA A 59 10.30 28.50 6.46
C ALA A 59 9.97 29.08 7.83
N GLY A 60 8.87 28.63 8.44
CA GLY A 60 8.43 29.14 9.74
C GLY A 60 7.48 28.20 10.46
N SER A 61 7.42 28.32 11.77
CA SER A 61 6.50 27.60 12.64
C SER A 61 5.19 28.38 12.81
N PRO A 62 4.10 27.71 13.24
CA PRO A 62 2.89 28.42 13.56
C PRO A 62 3.07 29.51 14.61
N GLY A 63 2.58 30.71 14.32
CA GLY A 63 2.77 31.91 15.12
C GLY A 63 3.89 32.83 14.64
N ASP A 64 4.81 32.36 13.80
CA ASP A 64 5.87 33.19 13.24
C ASP A 64 5.31 34.22 12.25
N GLU A 65 5.93 35.40 12.21
CA GLU A 65 5.65 36.42 11.20
C GLU A 65 6.54 36.20 9.97
N VAL A 66 5.91 36.12 8.80
CA VAL A 66 6.59 35.80 7.54
C VAL A 66 6.18 36.79 6.47
N THR A 67 7.17 37.33 5.77
CA THR A 67 6.99 38.34 4.73
C THR A 67 7.08 37.74 3.34
N PHE A 68 6.04 37.95 2.54
CA PHE A 68 5.95 37.54 1.15
C PHE A 68 6.04 38.77 0.23
N LYS A 69 6.88 38.70 -0.79
CA LYS A 69 7.03 39.80 -1.76
C LYS A 69 5.90 39.76 -2.79
N VAL A 70 5.11 40.83 -2.86
CA VAL A 70 3.93 40.95 -3.73
C VAL A 70 3.69 42.41 -4.08
N ARG A 71 3.26 42.69 -5.31
CA ARG A 71 2.96 44.04 -5.80
C ARG A 71 1.48 44.20 -6.11
N GLY A 72 1.02 45.46 -6.11
CA GLY A 72 -0.34 45.82 -6.54
C GLY A 72 -1.43 45.65 -5.47
N VAL A 73 -1.05 45.38 -4.22
CA VAL A 73 -1.97 45.01 -3.12
C VAL A 73 -2.43 46.16 -2.24
N MET A 74 -1.69 47.29 -2.19
CA MET A 74 -1.97 48.39 -1.26
C MET A 74 -3.35 49.03 -1.42
N LYS A 75 -3.80 49.20 -2.67
CA LYS A 75 -5.15 49.69 -3.00
C LYS A 75 -6.28 48.79 -2.47
N PHE A 76 -5.95 47.59 -2.03
CA PHE A 76 -6.91 46.58 -1.59
C PHE A 76 -6.68 46.11 -0.16
N LYS A 77 -5.81 46.77 0.63
CA LYS A 77 -5.31 46.28 1.93
C LYS A 77 -6.37 45.76 2.91
N GLU A 78 -7.60 46.28 2.87
CA GLU A 78 -8.71 45.90 3.77
C GLU A 78 -9.57 44.73 3.27
N LYS A 79 -9.37 44.30 2.02
CA LYS A 79 -10.14 43.24 1.33
C LYS A 79 -9.32 41.97 1.06
N LEU A 80 -8.08 41.93 1.55
CA LEU A 80 -7.16 40.82 1.29
C LEU A 80 -7.45 39.66 2.23
N GLU A 81 -7.46 38.44 1.69
CA GLU A 81 -7.31 37.24 2.49
C GLU A 81 -6.06 36.49 2.03
N PHE A 82 -5.19 36.14 2.97
CA PHE A 82 -3.99 35.38 2.68
C PHE A 82 -4.14 33.96 3.23
N LEU A 83 -3.80 32.96 2.41
CA LEU A 83 -3.88 31.56 2.75
C LEU A 83 -2.48 30.92 2.68
N VAL A 84 -2.14 30.14 3.70
CA VAL A 84 -0.99 29.22 3.71
C VAL A 84 -1.53 27.80 3.59
N ASN A 85 -1.33 27.17 2.44
CA ASN A 85 -1.91 25.89 2.07
C ASN A 85 -3.41 25.81 2.41
N GLU A 86 -4.18 26.75 1.85
CA GLU A 86 -5.63 26.89 2.04
C GLU A 86 -6.09 27.20 3.48
N THR A 87 -5.15 27.42 4.41
CA THR A 87 -5.46 27.83 5.78
C THR A 87 -5.30 29.34 5.91
N LYS A 88 -6.36 30.04 6.33
CA LYS A 88 -6.36 31.50 6.48
C LYS A 88 -5.31 31.95 7.50
N ALA A 89 -4.48 32.90 7.09
CA ALA A 89 -3.44 33.54 7.88
C ALA A 89 -3.84 34.98 8.24
N ASP A 90 -3.43 35.39 9.43
CA ASP A 90 -3.65 36.76 9.90
C ASP A 90 -2.65 37.68 9.22
N ILE A 91 -3.16 38.69 8.52
CA ILE A 91 -2.32 39.71 7.88
C ILE A 91 -1.89 40.72 8.95
N ILE A 92 -0.59 40.87 9.14
CA ILE A 92 0.01 41.78 10.13
C ILE A 92 0.33 43.12 9.49
N ASN A 93 0.92 43.10 8.29
CA ASN A 93 1.31 44.32 7.58
C ASN A 93 1.18 44.15 6.07
N VAL A 94 0.86 45.24 5.37
CA VAL A 94 0.78 45.31 3.91
C VAL A 94 1.52 46.55 3.45
N THR A 95 2.43 46.37 2.50
CA THR A 95 3.16 47.44 1.80
C THR A 95 2.95 47.33 0.29
N ASP A 96 3.45 48.30 -0.49
CA ASP A 96 3.40 48.22 -1.96
C ASP A 96 4.16 47.03 -2.54
N THR A 97 5.07 46.43 -1.75
CA THR A 97 5.99 45.38 -2.21
C THR A 97 5.94 44.10 -1.39
N SER A 98 5.13 44.05 -0.32
CA SER A 98 5.06 42.88 0.55
C SER A 98 3.77 42.77 1.35
N ILE A 99 3.46 41.54 1.76
CA ILE A 99 2.49 41.23 2.81
C ILE A 99 3.22 40.43 3.88
N THR A 100 3.10 40.83 5.13
CA THR A 100 3.56 40.07 6.30
C THR A 100 2.36 39.42 6.95
N VAL A 101 2.44 38.10 7.18
CA VAL A 101 1.37 37.31 7.79
C VAL A 101 1.89 36.50 8.96
N LYS A 102 1.00 36.16 9.88
CA LYS A 102 1.28 35.20 10.95
C LYS A 102 0.91 33.79 10.51
N ILE A 103 1.83 32.83 10.64
CA ILE A 103 1.60 31.45 10.20
C ILE A 103 0.50 30.80 11.07
N PRO A 104 -0.57 30.22 10.46
CA PRO A 104 -1.66 29.62 11.22
C PRO A 104 -1.27 28.35 11.98
N GLN A 105 -1.89 28.10 13.14
CA GLN A 105 -1.69 26.90 13.98
C GLN A 105 -1.85 25.56 13.24
N ASN A 106 -2.79 25.50 12.29
CA ASN A 106 -3.12 24.27 11.58
C ASN A 106 -2.59 24.22 10.14
N ALA A 107 -1.83 25.24 9.73
CA ALA A 107 -1.23 25.27 8.39
C ALA A 107 -0.24 24.10 8.20
N SER A 108 -0.10 23.70 6.95
CA SER A 108 0.83 22.66 6.51
C SER A 108 1.64 23.17 5.33
N THR A 109 2.77 22.52 5.05
CA THR A 109 3.65 22.89 3.94
C THR A 109 2.91 22.82 2.62
N GLY A 110 2.95 23.90 1.84
CA GLY A 110 2.18 23.99 0.59
C GLY A 110 2.28 25.34 -0.11
N GLY A 111 1.40 25.57 -1.08
CA GLY A 111 1.33 26.84 -1.81
C GLY A 111 0.70 27.95 -0.96
N THR A 112 1.11 29.18 -1.20
CA THR A 112 0.41 30.37 -0.66
C THR A 112 -0.56 30.92 -1.69
N THR A 113 -1.66 31.51 -1.22
CA THR A 113 -2.67 32.11 -2.11
C THR A 113 -3.18 33.40 -1.49
N LEU A 114 -3.27 34.43 -2.32
CA LEU A 114 -3.95 35.67 -1.97
C LEU A 114 -5.31 35.68 -2.67
N LEU A 115 -6.38 35.80 -1.89
CA LEU A 115 -7.74 35.97 -2.41
C LEU A 115 -8.12 37.44 -2.35
N LEU A 116 -8.64 37.94 -3.46
CA LEU A 116 -9.08 39.33 -3.57
C LEU A 116 -10.23 39.44 -4.57
N GLU A 117 -11.37 39.95 -4.10
CA GLU A 117 -12.58 40.19 -4.91
C GLU A 117 -13.03 38.98 -5.76
N GLY A 118 -12.83 37.76 -5.22
CA GLY A 118 -13.15 36.49 -5.88
C GLY A 118 -12.12 36.03 -6.91
N GLN A 119 -10.94 36.67 -6.99
CA GLN A 119 -9.80 36.23 -7.79
C GLN A 119 -8.72 35.62 -6.88
N SER A 120 -8.03 34.60 -7.38
CA SER A 120 -6.93 33.92 -6.68
C SER A 120 -5.59 34.25 -7.32
N PHE A 121 -4.63 34.68 -6.51
CA PHE A 121 -3.26 34.93 -6.93
C PHE A 121 -2.34 33.95 -6.21
N PHE A 122 -1.65 33.10 -6.96
CA PHE A 122 -0.78 32.07 -6.41
C PHE A 122 0.60 32.63 -6.08
N GLY A 123 1.03 32.43 -4.84
CA GLY A 123 2.34 32.80 -4.34
C GLY A 123 3.33 31.63 -4.30
N PRO A 124 4.52 31.84 -3.73
CA PRO A 124 5.52 30.79 -3.59
C PRO A 124 5.03 29.67 -2.67
N LYS A 125 5.69 28.51 -2.78
CA LYS A 125 5.55 27.45 -1.77
C LYS A 125 6.19 27.90 -0.47
N PHE A 126 5.56 27.56 0.64
CA PHE A 126 6.05 27.87 1.98
C PHE A 126 6.17 26.60 2.81
N THR A 127 7.30 26.46 3.50
CA THR A 127 7.57 25.32 4.39
C THR A 127 7.11 25.63 5.80
N VAL A 128 6.11 24.89 6.27
CA VAL A 128 5.66 24.97 7.67
C VAL A 128 6.50 24.00 8.50
N GLN A 129 7.21 24.56 9.47
CA GLN A 129 8.03 23.79 10.39
C GLN A 129 7.15 23.15 11.48
N GLY A 130 7.59 22.00 11.96
CA GLY A 130 6.92 21.27 13.04
C GLY A 130 7.71 20.02 13.43
N LYS A 131 7.02 19.12 14.12
CA LYS A 131 7.60 17.92 14.71
C LYS A 131 7.85 16.82 13.68
N VAL A 132 7.23 16.89 12.50
CA VAL A 132 7.32 15.84 11.48
C VAL A 132 8.22 16.29 10.34
N THR A 133 9.28 15.53 10.08
CA THR A 133 10.26 15.78 9.01
C THR A 133 10.66 14.46 8.35
N ILE A 134 11.09 14.50 7.10
CA ILE A 134 11.79 13.35 6.48
C ILE A 134 13.17 13.24 7.15
N ASP A 135 13.59 12.02 7.52
CA ASP A 135 14.94 11.77 8.05
C ASP A 135 15.99 12.09 6.98
N PRO A 136 16.84 13.11 7.16
CA PRO A 136 17.85 13.50 6.19
C PRO A 136 18.96 12.45 6.02
N GLY A 137 19.14 11.53 6.98
CA GLY A 137 20.12 10.46 6.91
C GLY A 137 19.64 9.21 6.20
N PHE A 138 18.36 9.15 5.79
CA PHE A 138 17.82 8.01 5.07
C PHE A 138 18.17 8.10 3.56
N LYS A 139 18.92 7.11 3.07
CA LYS A 139 19.58 7.12 1.76
C LYS A 139 18.73 6.64 0.59
N ALA A 140 17.60 6.00 0.84
CA ALA A 140 16.71 5.61 -0.26
C ALA A 140 15.99 6.85 -0.81
N VAL A 141 16.12 7.08 -2.11
CA VAL A 141 15.58 8.24 -2.84
C VAL A 141 14.63 7.77 -3.93
N ASN A 142 15.10 6.88 -4.82
CA ASN A 142 14.28 6.35 -5.92
C ASN A 142 13.41 5.18 -5.49
N GLY A 143 13.83 4.45 -4.46
CA GLY A 143 13.25 3.22 -3.94
C GLY A 143 12.89 2.22 -5.03
N THR A 144 11.67 1.67 -4.98
CA THR A 144 11.23 0.60 -5.88
C THR A 144 10.45 1.11 -7.11
N ASN A 145 10.32 0.27 -8.14
CA ASN A 145 9.51 0.55 -9.33
C ASN A 145 8.06 0.02 -9.25
N ALA A 146 7.70 -0.59 -8.14
CA ALA A 146 6.35 -1.07 -7.82
C ALA A 146 6.20 -1.21 -6.29
N VAL A 147 5.02 -1.61 -5.83
CA VAL A 147 4.67 -1.74 -4.42
C VAL A 147 5.66 -2.58 -3.59
N ILE A 148 5.96 -2.10 -2.39
CA ILE A 148 6.51 -2.90 -1.29
C ILE A 148 5.33 -3.41 -0.46
N ASN A 149 5.15 -4.73 -0.38
CA ASN A 149 4.04 -5.36 0.31
C ASN A 149 4.34 -5.61 1.78
N ASP A 150 5.58 -6.00 2.10
CA ASP A 150 6.00 -6.33 3.46
C ASP A 150 7.49 -6.07 3.69
N ILE A 151 7.87 -5.98 4.96
CA ILE A 151 9.21 -5.66 5.42
C ILE A 151 9.49 -6.37 6.75
N VAL A 152 10.69 -6.95 6.88
CA VAL A 152 11.19 -7.57 8.11
C VAL A 152 12.61 -7.11 8.43
N ALA A 153 12.91 -6.93 9.71
CA ALA A 153 14.26 -6.62 10.17
C ALA A 153 15.18 -7.86 10.09
N THR A 154 16.46 -7.63 9.78
CA THR A 154 17.48 -8.69 9.76
C THR A 154 18.25 -8.74 11.09
N SER A 155 18.83 -9.90 11.43
CA SER A 155 19.72 -10.02 12.60
C SER A 155 21.04 -9.27 12.46
N ALA A 156 21.48 -9.01 11.22
CA ALA A 156 22.72 -8.29 10.93
C ALA A 156 22.53 -6.76 10.92
N GLY A 157 21.32 -6.27 11.21
CA GLY A 157 20.95 -4.86 11.09
C GLY A 157 20.54 -4.50 9.65
N GLY A 158 19.42 -3.77 9.55
CA GLY A 158 18.77 -3.44 8.28
C GLY A 158 17.46 -4.20 8.09
N TYR A 159 17.01 -4.28 6.84
CA TYR A 159 15.70 -4.81 6.49
C TYR A 159 15.71 -5.61 5.20
N ILE A 160 14.79 -6.56 5.08
CA ILE A 160 14.44 -7.19 3.80
C ILE A 160 13.07 -6.65 3.39
N LEU A 161 13.00 -6.15 2.17
CA LEU A 161 11.77 -5.68 1.52
C LEU A 161 11.27 -6.76 0.57
N VAL A 162 9.97 -7.01 0.56
CA VAL A 162 9.33 -7.90 -0.42
C VAL A 162 8.14 -7.21 -1.07
N GLY A 163 7.86 -7.51 -2.33
CA GLY A 163 6.79 -6.82 -3.04
C GLY A 163 6.56 -7.21 -4.48
N GLY A 164 6.05 -6.24 -5.25
CA GLY A 164 5.77 -6.34 -6.68
C GLY A 164 6.92 -5.89 -7.59
N PHE A 165 8.02 -5.42 -7.01
CA PHE A 165 9.08 -4.68 -7.71
C PHE A 165 10.14 -5.57 -8.37
N THR A 166 10.80 -5.02 -9.38
CA THR A 166 11.94 -5.64 -10.08
C THR A 166 13.18 -4.74 -10.07
N ASN A 167 13.13 -3.64 -9.32
CA ASN A 167 14.22 -2.69 -9.18
C ASN A 167 14.15 -2.02 -7.81
N PHE A 168 15.32 -1.67 -7.27
CA PHE A 168 15.50 -0.81 -6.11
C PHE A 168 16.70 0.09 -6.40
N GLU A 169 16.56 1.41 -6.22
CA GLU A 169 17.64 2.40 -6.41
C GLU A 169 18.39 2.27 -7.75
N ASN A 170 17.68 1.91 -8.82
CA ASN A 170 18.22 1.71 -10.17
C ASN A 170 19.37 0.69 -10.24
N GLN A 171 19.41 -0.28 -9.31
CA GLN A 171 20.43 -1.32 -9.25
C GLN A 171 20.11 -2.53 -10.16
N ALA A 172 18.86 -2.68 -10.61
CA ALA A 172 18.46 -3.84 -11.42
C ALA A 172 19.34 -4.13 -12.66
N PRO A 173 19.86 -3.13 -13.40
CA PRO A 173 20.76 -3.38 -14.53
C PRO A 173 22.10 -4.03 -14.15
N SER A 174 22.61 -3.80 -12.93
CA SER A 174 23.89 -4.34 -12.46
C SER A 174 23.72 -5.61 -11.63
N THR A 175 22.66 -5.68 -10.81
CA THR A 175 22.30 -6.83 -9.99
C THR A 175 20.80 -7.07 -10.09
N PRO A 176 20.35 -8.13 -10.80
CA PRO A 176 18.92 -8.37 -10.99
C PRO A 176 18.17 -8.48 -9.66
N ILE A 177 17.09 -7.71 -9.52
CA ILE A 177 16.20 -7.73 -8.35
C ILE A 177 14.85 -8.29 -8.80
N ASN A 178 14.36 -9.31 -8.11
CA ASN A 178 13.05 -9.90 -8.40
C ASN A 178 12.25 -10.08 -7.10
N ARG A 179 11.43 -9.08 -6.76
CA ARG A 179 10.42 -9.12 -5.68
C ARG A 179 10.96 -9.16 -4.25
N ILE A 180 12.28 -9.20 -4.07
CA ILE A 180 12.95 -9.22 -2.76
C ILE A 180 14.26 -8.45 -2.84
N VAL A 181 14.58 -7.66 -1.81
CA VAL A 181 15.85 -6.93 -1.70
C VAL A 181 16.23 -6.68 -0.24
N GLU A 182 17.53 -6.69 0.08
CA GLU A 182 18.05 -6.28 1.39
C GLU A 182 18.51 -4.81 1.35
N ILE A 183 18.23 -4.08 2.43
CA ILE A 183 18.73 -2.73 2.67
C ILE A 183 19.40 -2.62 4.03
N ALA A 184 20.37 -1.71 4.15
CA ALA A 184 20.93 -1.31 5.42
C ALA A 184 19.91 -0.50 6.24
N ASN A 185 20.22 -0.27 7.53
CA ASN A 185 19.35 0.52 8.39
C ASN A 185 19.21 1.97 7.93
N ASP A 186 20.18 2.53 7.21
CA ASP A 186 20.05 3.87 6.62
C ASP A 186 19.31 3.87 5.27
N GLY A 187 18.78 2.73 4.81
CA GLY A 187 18.10 2.62 3.52
C GLY A 187 19.01 2.36 2.33
N ALA A 188 20.33 2.29 2.52
CA ALA A 188 21.25 1.94 1.43
C ALA A 188 21.00 0.52 0.92
N TYR A 189 21.05 0.35 -0.41
CA TYR A 189 21.00 -0.96 -1.05
C TYR A 189 22.14 -1.86 -0.56
N LYS A 190 21.83 -3.13 -0.25
CA LYS A 190 22.80 -4.18 0.02
C LYS A 190 22.73 -5.26 -1.06
N SER A 191 23.84 -5.51 -1.74
CA SER A 191 23.97 -6.58 -2.74
C SER A 191 24.23 -7.96 -2.14
N SER A 192 24.30 -8.09 -0.81
CA SER A 192 24.77 -9.28 -0.09
C SER A 192 23.80 -10.45 -0.12
N LEU A 193 22.50 -10.19 -0.16
CA LEU A 193 21.46 -11.23 -0.06
C LEU A 193 20.57 -11.21 -1.31
N PHE A 194 20.14 -12.41 -1.74
CA PHE A 194 19.19 -12.66 -2.84
C PHE A 194 19.69 -12.32 -4.26
N ARG A 195 20.44 -13.24 -4.88
CA ARG A 195 20.85 -13.16 -6.31
C ARG A 195 19.78 -13.66 -7.30
N GLY A 196 18.55 -13.85 -6.82
CA GLY A 196 17.42 -14.33 -7.61
C GLY A 196 16.11 -13.77 -7.07
N GLY A 197 15.06 -14.58 -7.05
CA GLY A 197 13.75 -14.14 -6.59
C GLY A 197 12.62 -14.98 -7.17
N SER A 198 11.40 -14.49 -7.00
CA SER A 198 10.18 -15.18 -7.45
C SER A 198 9.72 -14.71 -8.83
N ASP A 199 8.95 -15.58 -9.51
CA ASP A 199 8.29 -15.28 -10.79
C ASP A 199 7.01 -14.43 -10.64
N GLY A 200 6.55 -14.19 -9.42
CA GLY A 200 5.39 -13.35 -9.11
C GLY A 200 5.50 -12.64 -7.76
N PRO A 201 4.55 -11.74 -7.42
CA PRO A 201 4.63 -10.91 -6.23
C PRO A 201 4.77 -11.72 -4.93
N ILE A 202 5.69 -11.29 -4.07
CA ILE A 202 5.77 -11.74 -2.68
C ILE A 202 4.94 -10.76 -1.85
N GLN A 203 4.01 -11.30 -1.06
CA GLN A 203 3.06 -10.53 -0.25
C GLN A 203 3.48 -10.43 1.21
N ASN A 204 4.14 -11.46 1.74
CA ASN A 204 4.55 -11.51 3.14
C ASN A 204 5.94 -12.11 3.28
N ILE A 205 6.65 -11.67 4.31
CA ILE A 205 7.91 -12.26 4.77
C ILE A 205 7.91 -12.37 6.29
N SER A 206 8.35 -13.51 6.81
CA SER A 206 8.47 -13.75 8.24
C SER A 206 9.79 -14.42 8.57
N ARG A 207 10.45 -14.00 9.63
CA ARG A 207 11.67 -14.64 10.12
C ARG A 207 11.30 -15.82 11.02
N LEU A 208 11.95 -16.95 10.81
CA LEU A 208 11.80 -18.16 11.63
C LEU A 208 12.79 -18.12 12.80
N SER A 209 12.49 -18.85 13.87
CA SER A 209 13.38 -19.01 15.04
C SER A 209 14.75 -19.58 14.65
N SER A 210 14.82 -20.41 13.60
CA SER A 210 16.05 -20.94 13.02
C SER A 210 16.92 -19.91 12.28
N GLY A 211 16.45 -18.67 12.12
CA GLY A 211 17.11 -17.64 11.33
C GLY A 211 16.82 -17.70 9.82
N LYS A 212 16.12 -18.74 9.36
CA LYS A 212 15.54 -18.84 8.01
C LYS A 212 14.38 -17.85 7.84
N TYR A 213 13.90 -17.67 6.62
CA TYR A 213 12.74 -16.84 6.29
C TYR A 213 11.65 -17.66 5.62
N MET A 214 10.39 -17.33 5.89
CA MET A 214 9.24 -17.82 5.14
C MET A 214 8.70 -16.66 4.30
N ILE A 215 8.56 -16.88 2.99
CA ILE A 215 7.92 -15.94 2.07
C ILE A 215 6.63 -16.53 1.53
N SER A 216 5.62 -15.69 1.32
CA SER A 216 4.36 -16.11 0.74
C SER A 216 3.75 -15.06 -0.19
N GLY A 217 2.98 -15.48 -1.18
CA GLY A 217 2.35 -14.58 -2.14
C GLY A 217 1.74 -15.28 -3.35
N SER A 218 1.86 -14.65 -4.52
CA SER A 218 1.32 -15.14 -5.80
C SER A 218 2.48 -15.48 -6.74
N PHE A 219 3.21 -16.56 -6.45
CA PHE A 219 4.36 -17.03 -7.24
C PHE A 219 4.41 -18.56 -7.29
N SER A 220 5.04 -19.13 -8.31
CA SER A 220 5.13 -20.59 -8.51
C SER A 220 6.55 -21.14 -8.48
N SER A 221 7.54 -20.25 -8.54
CA SER A 221 8.95 -20.58 -8.45
C SER A 221 9.73 -19.53 -7.65
N PHE A 222 10.89 -19.96 -7.14
CA PHE A 222 11.89 -19.08 -6.55
C PHE A 222 13.29 -19.50 -7.01
N ASN A 223 14.13 -18.54 -7.40
CA ASN A 223 15.44 -18.80 -8.02
C ASN A 223 15.37 -19.74 -9.23
N LYS A 224 14.28 -19.64 -10.01
CA LYS A 224 13.96 -20.52 -11.16
C LYS A 224 13.66 -21.98 -10.78
N THR A 225 13.64 -22.32 -9.49
CA THR A 225 13.19 -23.64 -9.00
C THR A 225 11.67 -23.62 -8.85
N PRO A 226 10.92 -24.42 -9.65
CA PRO A 226 9.47 -24.48 -9.55
C PRO A 226 9.01 -25.25 -8.31
N GLY A 227 7.71 -25.17 -8.03
CA GLY A 227 7.05 -26.02 -7.04
C GLY A 227 6.91 -25.40 -5.66
N THR A 228 7.04 -24.08 -5.55
CA THR A 228 6.82 -23.34 -4.31
C THR A 228 5.33 -23.09 -4.05
N ASN A 229 4.49 -23.03 -5.09
CA ASN A 229 3.03 -22.91 -4.97
C ASN A 229 2.59 -21.80 -3.98
N GLY A 230 3.17 -20.61 -4.13
CA GLY A 230 2.88 -19.44 -3.32
C GLY A 230 3.62 -19.36 -1.98
N VAL A 231 4.37 -20.39 -1.55
CA VAL A 231 5.10 -20.41 -0.27
C VAL A 231 6.51 -20.95 -0.45
N ALA A 232 7.51 -20.28 0.10
CA ALA A 232 8.88 -20.80 0.10
C ALA A 232 9.61 -20.48 1.38
N ARG A 233 10.41 -21.44 1.85
CA ARG A 233 11.38 -21.22 2.92
C ARG A 233 12.73 -20.87 2.31
N LEU A 234 13.34 -19.80 2.81
CA LEU A 234 14.66 -19.33 2.40
C LEU A 234 15.64 -19.52 3.55
N ASN A 235 16.88 -19.85 3.23
CA ASN A 235 17.99 -19.85 4.16
C ASN A 235 18.32 -18.42 4.61
N ALA A 236 19.14 -18.29 5.66
CA ALA A 236 19.55 -16.98 6.18
C ALA A 236 20.33 -16.14 5.16
N ASP A 237 21.00 -16.79 4.20
CA ASP A 237 21.72 -16.18 3.07
C ASP A 237 20.80 -15.81 1.88
N GLY A 238 19.50 -16.09 2.00
CA GLY A 238 18.50 -15.81 0.98
C GLY A 238 18.42 -16.84 -0.15
N SER A 239 19.21 -17.91 -0.11
CA SER A 239 19.04 -19.05 -1.02
C SER A 239 17.75 -19.81 -0.70
N LEU A 240 17.20 -20.53 -1.69
CA LEU A 240 16.04 -21.39 -1.48
C LEU A 240 16.44 -22.59 -0.60
N ASP A 241 15.72 -22.82 0.49
CA ASP A 241 15.89 -24.04 1.28
C ASP A 241 15.41 -25.24 0.45
N SER A 242 16.36 -26.08 0.03
CA SER A 242 16.15 -27.13 -0.96
C SER A 242 16.59 -28.49 -0.43
N MET A 243 16.03 -29.55 -0.97
CA MET A 243 16.38 -30.94 -0.64
C MET A 243 16.48 -31.78 -1.91
N SER A 244 17.23 -32.88 -1.83
CA SER A 244 17.25 -33.90 -2.89
C SER A 244 16.15 -34.94 -2.67
N VAL A 245 15.46 -35.32 -3.73
CA VAL A 245 14.42 -36.36 -3.71
C VAL A 245 14.66 -37.41 -4.79
N GLU A 246 14.31 -38.65 -4.47
CA GLU A 246 14.30 -39.75 -5.43
C GLU A 246 13.04 -39.71 -6.29
N LEU A 247 13.22 -40.06 -7.57
CA LEU A 247 12.17 -40.08 -8.58
C LEU A 247 12.20 -41.37 -9.38
N ILE A 248 11.06 -41.69 -9.99
CA ILE A 248 10.96 -42.76 -10.97
C ILE A 248 11.78 -42.35 -12.21
N ASN A 249 12.74 -43.18 -12.57
CA ASN A 249 13.54 -42.99 -13.78
C ASN A 249 13.02 -43.90 -14.92
N PRO A 250 12.29 -43.35 -15.90
CA PRO A 250 11.80 -44.13 -17.04
C PRO A 250 12.91 -44.45 -18.06
N ARG A 251 14.13 -43.94 -17.88
CA ARG A 251 15.27 -44.09 -18.81
C ARG A 251 16.51 -44.56 -18.04
N PRO A 252 16.68 -45.88 -17.82
CA PRO A 252 17.78 -46.43 -17.04
C PRO A 252 19.18 -46.04 -17.52
N ASN A 253 19.33 -45.70 -18.81
CA ASN A 253 20.58 -45.22 -19.40
C ASN A 253 20.91 -43.74 -19.08
N LYS A 254 20.06 -43.05 -18.32
CA LYS A 254 20.27 -41.67 -17.83
C LYS A 254 20.09 -41.62 -16.31
N PRO A 255 21.10 -42.04 -15.52
CA PRO A 255 20.98 -42.11 -14.05
C PRO A 255 20.67 -40.76 -13.39
N ASP A 256 21.05 -39.64 -14.00
CA ASP A 256 20.79 -38.27 -13.51
C ASP A 256 19.29 -37.89 -13.46
N LEU A 257 18.40 -38.75 -13.99
CA LEU A 257 16.95 -38.59 -13.90
C LEU A 257 16.34 -39.21 -12.64
N SER A 258 17.11 -39.99 -11.88
CA SER A 258 16.65 -40.64 -10.64
C SER A 258 16.62 -39.70 -9.43
N LEU A 259 17.27 -38.54 -9.52
CA LEU A 259 17.33 -37.53 -8.47
C LEU A 259 16.94 -36.14 -8.99
N ASP A 260 16.35 -35.35 -8.11
CA ASP A 260 16.03 -33.96 -8.37
C ASP A 260 16.17 -33.10 -7.12
N THR A 261 16.51 -31.83 -7.33
CA THR A 261 16.64 -30.84 -6.26
C THR A 261 15.39 -29.98 -6.24
N VAL A 262 14.66 -30.03 -5.15
CA VAL A 262 13.33 -29.43 -5.01
C VAL A 262 13.26 -28.56 -3.75
N PRO A 263 12.26 -27.68 -3.60
CA PRO A 263 12.04 -26.96 -2.35
C PRO A 263 11.87 -27.94 -1.17
N ALA A 264 12.56 -27.68 -0.06
CA ALA A 264 12.44 -28.49 1.16
C ALA A 264 11.09 -28.29 1.87
N PHE A 265 10.46 -27.12 1.68
CA PHE A 265 9.09 -26.87 2.08
C PHE A 265 8.15 -27.35 0.96
N ASN A 266 7.65 -28.58 1.07
CA ASN A 266 6.85 -29.23 0.04
C ASN A 266 5.35 -29.05 0.32
N GLY A 267 4.84 -27.86 0.03
CA GLY A 267 3.42 -27.58 0.10
C GLY A 267 3.11 -26.11 -0.12
N GLY A 268 1.91 -25.83 -0.62
CA GLY A 268 1.47 -24.47 -0.88
C GLY A 268 -0.02 -24.42 -1.21
N VAL A 269 -0.46 -23.32 -1.81
CA VAL A 269 -1.87 -23.09 -2.14
C VAL A 269 -2.03 -22.52 -3.53
N ILE A 270 -3.15 -22.86 -4.16
CA ILE A 270 -3.54 -22.36 -5.47
C ILE A 270 -5.02 -21.95 -5.47
N SER A 271 -5.36 -20.94 -6.26
CA SER A 271 -6.74 -20.58 -6.58
C SER A 271 -7.23 -21.41 -7.77
N SER A 272 -8.56 -21.48 -7.96
CA SER A 272 -9.15 -22.03 -9.18
C SER A 272 -8.47 -21.46 -10.44
N ILE A 273 -8.14 -22.36 -11.35
CA ILE A 273 -7.37 -22.16 -12.59
C ILE A 273 -7.97 -21.14 -13.59
N ASN A 274 -9.17 -20.58 -13.35
CA ASN A 274 -9.93 -19.79 -14.34
C ASN A 274 -10.46 -18.42 -13.87
N ALA A 275 -10.09 -17.90 -12.69
CA ALA A 275 -10.59 -16.58 -12.26
C ALA A 275 -9.63 -15.47 -12.72
N GLY A 276 -9.92 -14.87 -13.88
CA GLY A 276 -9.19 -13.74 -14.48
C GLY A 276 -9.22 -12.41 -13.69
N ASN A 277 -9.16 -12.46 -12.36
CA ASN A 277 -9.04 -11.31 -11.49
C ASN A 277 -7.75 -11.42 -10.65
N PHE A 278 -6.90 -10.40 -10.75
CA PHE A 278 -5.54 -10.30 -10.18
C PHE A 278 -5.46 -10.22 -8.64
N PHE A 279 -6.33 -10.92 -7.90
CA PHE A 279 -6.27 -11.03 -6.44
C PHE A 279 -6.15 -12.47 -5.91
N GLY A 280 -5.90 -13.46 -6.78
CA GLY A 280 -5.64 -14.85 -6.39
C GLY A 280 -4.27 -15.02 -5.74
N GLY A 281 -4.24 -15.47 -4.48
CA GLY A 281 -3.00 -15.67 -3.72
C GLY A 281 -3.15 -15.44 -2.21
N ILE A 282 -2.05 -15.63 -1.49
CA ILE A 282 -1.99 -15.47 -0.03
C ILE A 282 -1.95 -13.98 0.28
N ALA A 283 -2.97 -13.49 1.00
CA ALA A 283 -3.04 -12.10 1.45
C ALA A 283 -2.16 -11.88 2.68
N LYS A 284 -2.24 -12.80 3.66
CA LYS A 284 -1.42 -12.80 4.88
C LYS A 284 -0.91 -14.20 5.22
N SER A 285 0.30 -14.25 5.75
CA SER A 285 0.83 -15.47 6.37
C SER A 285 1.45 -15.17 7.72
N PHE A 286 1.36 -16.14 8.63
CA PHE A 286 1.96 -16.08 9.96
C PHE A 286 2.78 -17.34 10.22
N VAL A 287 3.79 -17.20 11.08
CA VAL A 287 4.55 -18.34 11.60
C VAL A 287 4.25 -18.45 13.09
N ARG A 288 3.86 -19.64 13.54
CA ARG A 288 3.60 -19.95 14.95
C ARG A 288 4.26 -21.27 15.31
N GLY A 289 5.37 -21.20 16.05
CA GLY A 289 6.28 -22.34 16.19
C GLY A 289 6.79 -22.76 14.82
N ASP A 290 6.71 -24.05 14.51
CA ASP A 290 7.17 -24.61 13.23
C ASP A 290 6.04 -24.70 12.18
N LYS A 291 4.91 -24.02 12.43
CA LYS A 291 3.74 -24.04 11.54
C LYS A 291 3.58 -22.70 10.82
N THR A 292 3.16 -22.77 9.56
CA THR A 292 2.85 -21.61 8.71
C THR A 292 1.33 -21.54 8.49
N ILE A 293 0.71 -20.41 8.81
CA ILE A 293 -0.73 -20.18 8.61
C ILE A 293 -0.88 -19.25 7.42
N LEU A 294 -1.78 -19.60 6.50
CA LEU A 294 -2.03 -18.90 5.25
C LEU A 294 -3.48 -18.41 5.23
N LEU A 295 -3.69 -17.15 4.85
CA LEU A 295 -5.00 -16.56 4.65
C LEU A 295 -5.00 -15.81 3.32
N GLY A 296 -6.02 -15.99 2.49
CA GLY A 296 -6.13 -15.27 1.22
C GLY A 296 -7.16 -15.83 0.27
N SER A 297 -6.99 -15.55 -1.01
CA SER A 297 -7.90 -15.95 -2.09
C SER A 297 -7.35 -17.21 -2.77
N PHE A 298 -7.45 -18.35 -2.09
CA PHE A 298 -7.08 -19.67 -2.63
C PHE A 298 -8.14 -20.71 -2.30
N ASP A 299 -8.21 -21.77 -3.09
CA ASP A 299 -9.25 -22.81 -2.99
C ASP A 299 -8.68 -24.18 -2.61
N PHE A 300 -7.39 -24.38 -2.85
CA PHE A 300 -6.74 -25.67 -2.71
C PHE A 300 -5.40 -25.54 -2.02
N TYR A 301 -5.12 -26.50 -1.14
CA TYR A 301 -3.78 -26.89 -0.74
C TYR A 301 -3.23 -27.88 -1.76
N VAL A 302 -1.93 -27.76 -2.07
CA VAL A 302 -1.22 -28.67 -2.97
C VAL A 302 0.12 -29.09 -2.41
N LYS A 303 0.54 -30.33 -2.69
CA LYS A 303 1.90 -30.81 -2.46
C LYS A 303 2.36 -31.78 -3.53
N TYR A 304 3.67 -31.91 -3.73
CA TYR A 304 4.21 -32.90 -4.65
C TYR A 304 4.38 -34.26 -4.00
N PHE A 305 3.96 -35.31 -4.70
CA PHE A 305 4.17 -36.69 -4.31
C PHE A 305 5.33 -37.31 -5.12
N TYR A 306 6.56 -37.04 -4.65
CA TYR A 306 7.79 -37.46 -5.36
C TYR A 306 7.93 -38.97 -5.59
N PRO A 307 7.51 -39.88 -4.70
CA PRO A 307 7.65 -41.33 -4.93
C PRO A 307 6.95 -41.87 -6.19
N ARG A 308 5.96 -41.14 -6.74
CA ARG A 308 5.31 -41.48 -8.02
C ARG A 308 5.59 -40.48 -9.14
N SER A 309 6.55 -39.59 -8.92
CA SER A 309 6.93 -38.56 -9.88
C SER A 309 8.14 -39.00 -10.71
N THR A 310 8.23 -38.48 -11.92
CA THR A 310 9.45 -38.48 -12.73
C THR A 310 10.09 -37.08 -12.70
N LYS A 311 11.25 -36.89 -13.32
CA LYS A 311 11.84 -35.55 -13.45
C LYS A 311 10.98 -34.63 -14.31
N ASP A 312 10.40 -35.16 -15.38
CA ASP A 312 9.62 -34.40 -16.37
C ASP A 312 8.14 -34.21 -15.96
N ALA A 313 7.61 -35.09 -15.12
CA ALA A 313 6.21 -35.05 -14.67
C ALA A 313 6.09 -35.31 -13.18
N LYS A 314 5.64 -34.30 -12.42
CA LYS A 314 5.40 -34.39 -10.98
C LYS A 314 3.94 -34.72 -10.69
N VAL A 315 3.72 -35.68 -9.81
CA VAL A 315 2.40 -36.00 -9.24
C VAL A 315 2.11 -35.00 -8.13
N ILE A 316 0.89 -34.45 -8.11
CA ILE A 316 0.46 -33.45 -7.14
C ILE A 316 -0.76 -34.00 -6.38
N ASP A 317 -0.70 -33.96 -5.05
CA ASP A 317 -1.85 -34.17 -4.19
C ASP A 317 -2.56 -32.82 -3.99
N ILE A 318 -3.87 -32.81 -4.17
CA ILE A 318 -4.71 -31.60 -4.06
C ILE A 318 -5.80 -31.84 -3.03
N THR A 319 -5.89 -30.94 -2.05
CA THR A 319 -6.95 -30.95 -1.03
C THR A 319 -7.67 -29.61 -1.06
N ARG A 320 -9.01 -29.62 -1.11
CA ARG A 320 -9.78 -28.37 -1.05
C ARG A 320 -9.57 -27.69 0.31
N MET A 321 -8.98 -26.51 0.29
CA MET A 321 -8.74 -25.65 1.45
C MET A 321 -9.12 -24.22 1.08
N ALA A 322 -10.34 -23.83 1.40
CA ALA A 322 -10.87 -22.52 1.07
C ALA A 322 -10.28 -21.46 1.99
N GLN A 323 -9.46 -20.59 1.41
CA GLN A 323 -8.91 -19.33 1.93
C GLN A 323 -8.03 -19.39 3.17
N ILE A 324 -8.07 -20.48 3.93
CA ILE A 324 -7.35 -20.63 5.18
C ILE A 324 -6.77 -22.03 5.28
N ALA A 325 -5.47 -22.10 5.54
CA ALA A 325 -4.74 -23.35 5.75
C ALA A 325 -3.62 -23.16 6.78
N GLN A 326 -3.27 -24.23 7.48
CA GLN A 326 -2.04 -24.29 8.26
C GLN A 326 -1.17 -25.42 7.72
N LEU A 327 0.11 -25.15 7.53
CA LEU A 327 1.10 -26.07 7.04
C LEU A 327 2.13 -26.34 8.13
N LYS A 328 2.61 -27.58 8.21
CA LYS A 328 3.70 -28.01 9.08
C LYS A 328 5.05 -27.55 8.51
N GLU A 329 6.12 -27.79 9.24
CA GLU A 329 7.47 -27.36 8.88
C GLU A 329 7.93 -27.90 7.51
N ASN A 330 7.48 -29.08 7.12
CA ASN A 330 7.82 -29.71 5.84
C ASN A 330 6.85 -29.34 4.70
N GLY A 331 5.86 -28.49 4.94
CA GLY A 331 4.82 -28.12 3.99
C GLY A 331 3.59 -29.04 3.98
N ASP A 332 3.54 -30.10 4.78
CA ASP A 332 2.34 -30.93 4.90
C ASP A 332 1.17 -30.14 5.50
N LEU A 333 -0.04 -30.37 4.98
CA LEU A 333 -1.26 -29.82 5.54
C LEU A 333 -1.45 -30.28 6.99
N ASP A 334 -1.72 -29.33 7.88
CA ASP A 334 -2.17 -29.62 9.23
C ASP A 334 -3.69 -29.77 9.28
N SER A 335 -4.16 -31.01 9.19
CA SER A 335 -5.60 -31.34 9.23
C SER A 335 -6.26 -31.13 10.60
N ALA A 336 -5.53 -30.65 11.61
CA ALA A 336 -6.12 -30.20 12.88
C ALA A 336 -6.62 -28.75 12.83
N TYR A 337 -6.34 -28.01 11.75
CA TYR A 337 -6.65 -26.58 11.63
C TYR A 337 -7.71 -26.33 10.54
N ASN A 338 -8.89 -25.84 10.94
CA ASN A 338 -9.98 -25.47 10.02
C ASN A 338 -10.35 -26.55 8.97
N PHE A 339 -10.36 -27.83 9.37
CA PHE A 339 -10.58 -28.98 8.49
C PHE A 339 -11.78 -29.84 8.94
N ASP A 340 -12.58 -30.28 7.98
CA ASP A 340 -13.69 -31.22 8.15
C ASP A 340 -13.19 -32.65 7.86
N PRO A 341 -13.02 -33.51 8.88
CA PRO A 341 -12.49 -34.87 8.68
C PRO A 341 -13.47 -35.80 7.96
N VAL A 342 -14.76 -35.48 7.96
CA VAL A 342 -15.79 -36.29 7.28
C VAL A 342 -15.73 -36.03 5.78
N LYS A 343 -15.65 -34.76 5.38
CA LYS A 343 -15.57 -34.36 3.96
C LYS A 343 -14.15 -34.38 3.41
N LYS A 344 -13.14 -34.51 4.27
CA LYS A 344 -11.70 -34.47 3.93
C LYS A 344 -11.29 -33.19 3.19
N GLN A 345 -11.81 -32.05 3.63
CA GLN A 345 -11.54 -30.72 3.09
C GLN A 345 -11.73 -29.65 4.16
N SER A 346 -11.40 -28.39 3.87
CA SER A 346 -11.72 -27.28 4.79
C SER A 346 -13.22 -27.10 5.02
N TYR A 347 -13.56 -26.42 6.10
CA TYR A 347 -14.83 -25.70 6.20
C TYR A 347 -14.95 -24.61 5.12
N ALA A 348 -16.09 -23.93 5.05
CA ALA A 348 -16.42 -23.04 3.92
C ALA A 348 -15.49 -21.82 3.76
N GLY A 349 -14.74 -21.42 4.80
CA GLY A 349 -13.96 -20.19 4.79
C GLY A 349 -14.87 -18.96 4.82
N THR A 350 -14.39 -17.83 4.27
CA THR A 350 -15.24 -16.66 4.06
C THR A 350 -15.97 -16.70 2.72
N ASN A 351 -17.01 -15.89 2.55
CA ASN A 351 -17.74 -15.78 1.29
C ASN A 351 -17.29 -14.59 0.42
N GLY A 352 -16.12 -14.02 0.69
CA GLY A 352 -15.54 -12.91 -0.05
C GLY A 352 -14.05 -12.73 0.27
N PRO A 353 -13.36 -11.69 -0.24
CA PRO A 353 -11.92 -11.57 -0.06
C PRO A 353 -11.51 -11.21 1.38
N ILE A 354 -10.40 -11.80 1.82
CA ILE A 354 -9.64 -11.36 3.00
C ILE A 354 -8.61 -10.34 2.53
N TYR A 355 -8.65 -9.13 3.07
CA TYR A 355 -7.71 -8.05 2.72
C TYR A 355 -6.57 -7.90 3.72
N GLY A 356 -6.81 -8.27 4.97
CA GLY A 356 -5.82 -8.14 6.03
C GLY A 356 -6.07 -9.15 7.14
N ALA A 357 -5.03 -9.39 7.91
CA ALA A 357 -5.10 -10.15 9.13
C ALA A 357 -3.95 -9.72 10.05
N TYR A 358 -4.12 -9.95 11.34
CA TYR A 358 -3.05 -9.85 12.33
C TYR A 358 -3.17 -10.98 13.35
N MET A 359 -2.03 -11.48 13.85
CA MET A 359 -1.96 -12.53 14.86
C MET A 359 -1.60 -11.93 16.22
N GLN A 360 -2.50 -12.06 17.19
CA GLN A 360 -2.30 -11.59 18.56
C GLN A 360 -1.32 -12.46 19.35
N SER A 361 -0.88 -11.96 20.50
CA SER A 361 0.10 -12.64 21.37
C SER A 361 -0.39 -13.98 21.91
N ASP A 362 -1.70 -14.21 21.99
CA ASP A 362 -2.31 -15.49 22.33
C ASP A 362 -2.38 -16.50 21.16
N GLY A 363 -1.81 -16.13 20.01
CA GLY A 363 -1.77 -16.95 18.80
C GLY A 363 -3.08 -17.01 18.01
N LYS A 364 -4.12 -16.28 18.45
CA LYS A 364 -5.37 -16.10 17.70
C LYS A 364 -5.19 -15.06 16.59
N ILE A 365 -5.95 -15.20 15.52
CA ILE A 365 -5.84 -14.33 14.34
C ILE A 365 -7.13 -13.54 14.18
N VAL A 366 -7.02 -12.23 13.98
CA VAL A 366 -8.14 -11.38 13.54
C VAL A 366 -8.00 -11.16 12.05
N ALA A 367 -8.97 -11.62 11.27
CA ALA A 367 -9.03 -11.46 9.82
C ALA A 367 -10.10 -10.42 9.44
N VAL A 368 -9.79 -9.60 8.43
CA VAL A 368 -10.65 -8.53 7.94
C VAL A 368 -10.72 -8.52 6.41
N GLY A 369 -11.81 -8.03 5.84
CA GLY A 369 -11.97 -8.01 4.40
C GLY A 369 -13.32 -7.49 3.92
N SER A 370 -13.81 -8.10 2.85
CA SER A 370 -15.17 -7.88 2.32
C SER A 370 -15.92 -9.21 2.30
N PHE A 371 -16.49 -9.59 3.44
CA PHE A 371 -17.23 -10.85 3.61
C PHE A 371 -18.35 -10.66 4.63
N SER A 372 -19.37 -11.50 4.56
CA SER A 372 -20.51 -11.49 5.50
C SER A 372 -20.60 -12.75 6.34
N THR A 373 -19.84 -13.80 6.01
CA THR A 373 -19.82 -15.06 6.75
C THR A 373 -18.41 -15.63 6.84
N PHE A 374 -18.15 -16.41 7.88
CA PHE A 374 -16.99 -17.28 8.04
C PHE A 374 -17.47 -18.67 8.49
N ASN A 375 -17.11 -19.72 7.76
CA ASN A 375 -17.53 -21.10 8.00
C ASN A 375 -19.06 -21.26 8.18
N GLY A 376 -19.85 -20.47 7.45
CA GLY A 376 -21.32 -20.48 7.52
C GLY A 376 -21.91 -19.63 8.66
N THR A 377 -21.09 -19.13 9.58
CA THR A 377 -21.51 -18.21 10.66
C THR A 377 -21.41 -16.76 10.19
N ALA A 378 -22.37 -15.92 10.60
CA ALA A 378 -22.35 -14.50 10.28
C ALA A 378 -21.09 -13.80 10.83
N ALA A 379 -20.37 -13.08 9.97
CA ALA A 379 -19.16 -12.34 10.29
C ALA A 379 -19.04 -11.16 9.32
N LYS A 380 -19.42 -9.95 9.76
CA LYS A 380 -19.51 -8.76 8.90
C LYS A 380 -18.16 -8.06 8.79
N ASN A 381 -17.37 -8.47 7.80
CA ASN A 381 -16.06 -7.93 7.42
C ASN A 381 -14.92 -8.12 8.44
N ILE A 382 -15.20 -8.75 9.59
CA ILE A 382 -14.23 -9.05 10.64
C ILE A 382 -14.58 -10.37 11.34
N VAL A 383 -13.56 -11.18 11.64
CA VAL A 383 -13.69 -12.41 12.44
C VAL A 383 -12.40 -12.66 13.22
N ARG A 384 -12.51 -13.20 14.44
CA ARG A 384 -11.36 -13.73 15.17
C ARG A 384 -11.38 -15.25 15.11
N ILE A 385 -10.22 -15.83 14.89
CA ILE A 385 -9.97 -17.25 14.61
C ILE A 385 -9.06 -17.78 15.72
N ASN A 386 -9.50 -18.85 16.37
CA ASN A 386 -8.77 -19.56 17.41
C ASN A 386 -7.50 -20.23 16.85
N VAL A 387 -6.67 -20.72 17.78
CA VAL A 387 -5.42 -21.43 17.46
C VAL A 387 -5.67 -22.70 16.62
N ASP A 388 -6.84 -23.32 16.76
CA ASP A 388 -7.30 -24.50 16.01
C ASP A 388 -8.07 -24.17 14.71
N GLY A 389 -8.23 -22.88 14.37
CA GLY A 389 -8.93 -22.46 13.16
C GLY A 389 -10.44 -22.32 13.30
N SER A 390 -11.01 -22.60 14.48
CA SER A 390 -12.41 -22.34 14.78
C SER A 390 -12.67 -20.83 15.01
N ILE A 391 -13.93 -20.41 14.97
CA ILE A 391 -14.30 -19.02 15.30
C ILE A 391 -14.14 -18.80 16.81
N ASP A 392 -13.58 -17.66 17.21
CA ASP A 392 -13.57 -17.20 18.61
C ASP A 392 -14.86 -16.38 18.90
N PRO A 393 -15.88 -16.96 19.57
CA PRO A 393 -17.12 -16.25 19.87
C PRO A 393 -16.95 -15.16 20.93
N THR A 394 -15.82 -15.11 21.63
CA THR A 394 -15.56 -14.10 22.68
C THR A 394 -15.14 -12.75 22.10
N PHE A 395 -14.86 -12.69 20.79
CA PHE A 395 -14.48 -11.45 20.11
C PHE A 395 -15.69 -10.54 19.88
N SER A 396 -15.72 -9.41 20.60
CA SER A 396 -16.84 -8.48 20.72
C SER A 396 -16.94 -7.50 19.55
N SER A 397 -16.99 -8.01 18.31
CA SER A 397 -17.10 -7.18 17.10
C SER A 397 -18.48 -6.53 16.88
N GLY A 398 -19.50 -6.95 17.66
CA GLY A 398 -20.86 -6.42 17.56
C GLY A 398 -21.47 -6.68 16.19
N THR A 399 -22.08 -5.65 15.57
CA THR A 399 -22.58 -5.75 14.19
C THR A 399 -21.49 -5.58 13.11
N GLY A 400 -20.22 -5.43 13.51
CA GLY A 400 -19.08 -5.26 12.61
C GLY A 400 -19.11 -3.94 11.84
N ALA A 401 -18.39 -3.90 10.71
CA ALA A 401 -18.36 -2.74 9.81
C ALA A 401 -19.45 -2.85 8.74
N ASP A 402 -20.07 -1.71 8.37
CA ASP A 402 -21.06 -1.63 7.27
C ASP A 402 -20.44 -1.65 5.86
N GLY A 403 -19.11 -1.66 5.77
CA GLY A 403 -18.36 -1.73 4.53
C GLY A 403 -17.04 -2.50 4.71
N ALA A 404 -16.30 -2.64 3.61
CA ALA A 404 -15.05 -3.38 3.61
C ALA A 404 -13.99 -2.75 4.52
N ILE A 405 -13.25 -3.61 5.23
CA ILE A 405 -12.08 -3.23 6.01
C ILE A 405 -10.84 -3.62 5.20
N PHE A 406 -10.01 -2.65 4.82
CA PHE A 406 -8.83 -2.86 3.97
C PHE A 406 -7.56 -3.16 4.76
N THR A 407 -7.42 -2.61 5.97
CA THR A 407 -6.23 -2.79 6.81
C THR A 407 -6.60 -3.06 8.25
N ILE A 408 -5.78 -3.87 8.90
CA ILE A 408 -5.78 -4.11 10.35
C ILE A 408 -4.35 -3.98 10.86
N ASN A 409 -4.15 -3.17 11.89
CA ASN A 409 -2.86 -3.01 12.56
C ASN A 409 -3.08 -3.17 14.07
N TYR A 410 -2.28 -4.02 14.72
CA TYR A 410 -2.30 -4.17 16.17
C TYR A 410 -1.02 -3.62 16.77
N ASN A 411 -1.16 -2.90 17.87
CA ASN A 411 -0.05 -2.41 18.66
C ASN A 411 0.05 -3.26 19.93
N GLU A 412 1.13 -4.03 20.04
CA GLU A 412 1.42 -4.91 21.19
C GLU A 412 1.64 -4.12 22.49
N THR A 413 2.18 -2.90 22.40
CA THR A 413 2.46 -2.06 23.58
C THR A 413 1.19 -1.51 24.22
N THR A 414 0.23 -1.03 23.40
CA THR A 414 -1.04 -0.47 23.89
C THR A 414 -2.16 -1.51 23.95
N ASN A 415 -1.95 -2.71 23.40
CA ASN A 415 -2.93 -3.77 23.24
C ASN A 415 -4.20 -3.31 22.48
N ARG A 416 -4.00 -2.50 21.43
CA ARG A 416 -5.08 -1.93 20.61
C ARG A 416 -5.00 -2.38 19.16
N ILE A 417 -6.16 -2.51 18.54
CA ILE A 417 -6.33 -2.81 17.12
C ILE A 417 -6.85 -1.54 16.43
N ILE A 418 -6.25 -1.14 15.32
CA ILE A 418 -6.79 -0.09 14.45
C ILE A 418 -7.21 -0.72 13.13
N LEU A 419 -8.42 -0.40 12.70
CA LEU A 419 -8.98 -0.78 11.41
C LEU A 419 -9.07 0.44 10.50
N SER A 420 -8.83 0.25 9.21
CA SER A 420 -9.17 1.25 8.20
C SER A 420 -9.78 0.65 6.94
N GLY A 421 -10.71 1.37 6.30
CA GLY A 421 -11.43 0.87 5.13
C GLY A 421 -12.49 1.82 4.60
N SER A 422 -13.38 1.31 3.75
CA SER A 422 -14.45 2.08 3.11
C SER A 422 -15.76 2.11 3.91
N PHE A 423 -15.75 1.62 5.15
CA PHE A 423 -16.92 1.61 6.03
C PHE A 423 -17.23 3.00 6.58
N ARG A 424 -18.49 3.28 6.83
CA ARG A 424 -18.95 4.55 7.44
C ARG A 424 -19.27 4.37 8.91
N SER A 425 -19.68 3.16 9.30
CA SER A 425 -19.97 2.82 10.68
C SER A 425 -19.35 1.49 11.11
N TYR A 426 -19.04 1.40 12.40
CA TYR A 426 -18.66 0.16 13.08
C TYR A 426 -19.54 -0.03 14.30
N ASN A 427 -20.13 -1.22 14.42
CA ASN A 427 -21.09 -1.55 15.48
C ASN A 427 -22.22 -0.50 15.63
N GLY A 428 -22.73 0.01 14.50
CA GLY A 428 -23.77 1.03 14.45
C GLY A 428 -23.33 2.46 14.80
N LYS A 429 -22.05 2.69 15.12
CA LYS A 429 -21.49 4.03 15.42
C LYS A 429 -20.72 4.57 14.22
N ALA A 430 -20.85 5.86 13.94
CA ALA A 430 -20.09 6.52 12.87
C ALA A 430 -18.58 6.44 13.14
N SER A 431 -17.80 6.12 12.12
CA SER A 431 -16.34 5.94 12.22
C SER A 431 -15.57 6.44 10.98
N ASN A 432 -16.25 6.85 9.90
CA ASN A 432 -15.64 7.45 8.70
C ASN A 432 -14.39 6.70 8.19
N GLY A 433 -14.43 5.37 8.21
CA GLY A 433 -13.37 4.51 7.69
C GLY A 433 -12.20 4.26 8.64
N VAL A 434 -12.20 4.77 9.88
CA VAL A 434 -11.18 4.42 10.90
C VAL A 434 -11.84 4.14 12.25
N VAL A 435 -11.53 3.00 12.87
CA VAL A 435 -11.97 2.68 14.24
C VAL A 435 -10.82 2.04 15.02
N MET A 436 -10.73 2.38 16.31
CA MET A 436 -9.84 1.73 17.27
C MET A 436 -10.65 0.76 18.13
N LEU A 437 -10.13 -0.44 18.31
CA LEU A 437 -10.71 -1.49 19.13
C LEU A 437 -9.75 -1.89 20.25
N ASN A 438 -10.32 -2.35 21.36
CA ASN A 438 -9.63 -3.13 22.35
C ASN A 438 -9.25 -4.51 21.77
N SER A 439 -8.33 -5.21 22.43
CA SER A 439 -7.86 -6.53 22.00
C SER A 439 -8.92 -7.63 21.94
N ASN A 440 -10.02 -7.45 22.68
CA ASN A 440 -11.19 -8.34 22.63
C ASN A 440 -12.19 -7.95 21.52
N GLY A 441 -11.93 -6.91 20.72
CA GLY A 441 -12.76 -6.48 19.60
C GLY A 441 -13.82 -5.43 19.91
N SER A 442 -14.02 -5.06 21.18
CA SER A 442 -14.93 -3.95 21.53
C SER A 442 -14.33 -2.60 21.10
N VAL A 443 -15.17 -1.64 20.75
CA VAL A 443 -14.73 -0.29 20.36
C VAL A 443 -14.04 0.41 21.54
N ASP A 444 -12.89 1.05 21.26
CA ASP A 444 -12.28 1.97 22.22
C ASP A 444 -12.92 3.36 22.06
N GLU A 445 -13.84 3.67 22.98
CA GLU A 445 -14.62 4.92 22.96
C GLU A 445 -13.78 6.18 23.27
N SER A 446 -12.53 6.01 23.73
CA SER A 446 -11.62 7.14 23.96
C SER A 446 -11.09 7.74 22.66
N PHE A 447 -11.04 6.95 21.58
CA PHE A 447 -10.62 7.40 20.26
C PHE A 447 -11.82 7.74 19.38
N LYS A 448 -11.95 9.00 19.00
CA LYS A 448 -13.05 9.50 18.16
C LYS A 448 -12.51 10.06 16.86
N PHE A 449 -12.65 9.28 15.80
CA PHE A 449 -12.26 9.72 14.46
C PHE A 449 -13.22 10.80 13.93
N GLY A 450 -12.65 11.92 13.53
CA GLY A 450 -13.36 13.12 13.10
C GLY A 450 -13.96 13.03 11.70
N GLN A 451 -14.49 14.16 11.23
CA GLN A 451 -15.08 14.26 9.89
C GLN A 451 -13.99 14.39 8.83
N LEU A 452 -14.04 13.54 7.80
CA LEU A 452 -13.16 13.64 6.64
C LEU A 452 -13.84 14.42 5.51
N VAL A 453 -13.03 15.15 4.75
CA VAL A 453 -13.43 15.85 3.53
C VAL A 453 -12.54 15.37 2.39
N GLY A 454 -13.17 15.01 1.26
CA GLY A 454 -12.50 14.42 0.11
C GLY A 454 -11.99 13.01 0.42
N GLY A 455 -12.07 12.09 -0.54
CA GLY A 455 -11.45 10.76 -0.44
C GLY A 455 -11.82 9.91 0.79
N ALA A 456 -10.93 8.98 1.11
CA ALA A 456 -11.10 8.01 2.20
C ALA A 456 -9.73 7.63 2.80
N PRO A 457 -9.68 7.15 4.05
CA PRO A 457 -8.46 6.58 4.62
C PRO A 457 -8.16 5.22 3.95
N ASN A 458 -6.89 4.95 3.70
CA ASN A 458 -6.42 3.67 3.14
C ASN A 458 -5.41 2.94 4.04
N PHE A 459 -4.97 3.59 5.12
CA PHE A 459 -4.11 3.04 6.16
C PHE A 459 -4.31 3.80 7.47
N ALA A 460 -4.29 3.08 8.59
CA ALA A 460 -4.18 3.67 9.92
C ALA A 460 -3.44 2.73 10.88
N ALA A 461 -2.54 3.27 11.71
CA ALA A 461 -1.78 2.50 12.69
C ALA A 461 -1.39 3.32 13.93
N GLN A 462 -1.35 2.67 15.10
CA GLN A 462 -0.98 3.30 16.37
C GLN A 462 0.51 3.17 16.64
N LEU A 463 1.14 4.27 17.05
CA LEU A 463 2.48 4.31 17.60
C LEU A 463 2.47 3.87 19.07
N ASN A 464 3.63 3.47 19.61
CA ASN A 464 3.73 2.99 20.99
C ASN A 464 3.44 4.09 22.03
N ASN A 465 3.56 5.36 21.63
CA ASN A 465 3.18 6.52 22.45
C ASN A 465 1.67 6.85 22.34
N GLY A 466 0.89 6.01 21.66
CA GLY A 466 -0.56 6.13 21.50
C GLY A 466 -1.03 7.06 20.37
N LYS A 467 -0.15 7.88 19.76
CA LYS A 467 -0.50 8.67 18.56
C LYS A 467 -0.88 7.74 17.40
N VAL A 468 -1.72 8.21 16.50
CA VAL A 468 -2.19 7.43 15.36
C VAL A 468 -1.76 8.09 14.07
N ILE A 469 -1.14 7.33 13.17
CA ILE A 469 -0.86 7.77 11.80
C ILE A 469 -2.00 7.31 10.91
N VAL A 470 -2.54 8.21 10.09
CA VAL A 470 -3.58 7.92 9.10
C VAL A 470 -3.14 8.46 7.75
N SER A 471 -3.27 7.65 6.70
CA SER A 471 -3.08 8.09 5.32
C SER A 471 -4.25 7.70 4.43
N GLY A 472 -4.39 8.38 3.29
CA GLY A 472 -5.49 8.20 2.37
C GLY A 472 -5.48 9.21 1.23
N ASP A 473 -6.59 9.29 0.53
CA ASP A 473 -6.80 10.25 -0.56
C ASP A 473 -7.62 11.46 -0.11
N PHE A 474 -7.67 11.71 1.21
CA PHE A 474 -8.45 12.79 1.79
C PHE A 474 -7.80 14.16 1.63
N SER A 475 -8.63 15.20 1.62
CA SER A 475 -8.21 16.61 1.48
C SER A 475 -8.46 17.46 2.72
N GLY A 476 -9.22 16.96 3.71
CA GLY A 476 -9.44 17.64 4.97
C GLY A 476 -9.88 16.73 6.11
N TYR A 477 -9.66 17.19 7.34
CA TYR A 477 -10.06 16.51 8.57
C TYR A 477 -10.51 17.54 9.62
N SER A 478 -11.74 17.39 10.12
CA SER A 478 -12.33 18.24 11.16
C SER A 478 -12.21 19.74 10.87
N GLY A 479 -12.48 20.14 9.61
CA GLY A 479 -12.42 21.54 9.16
C GLY A 479 -11.01 22.05 8.84
N VAL A 480 -9.98 21.20 8.94
CA VAL A 480 -8.58 21.55 8.65
C VAL A 480 -8.13 20.86 7.36
N VAL A 481 -7.45 21.60 6.48
CA VAL A 481 -6.89 21.08 5.22
C VAL A 481 -5.81 20.04 5.52
N ARG A 482 -5.96 18.82 4.97
CA ARG A 482 -5.03 17.70 5.15
C ARG A 482 -4.98 16.88 3.87
N GLN A 483 -3.81 16.83 3.24
CA GLN A 483 -3.65 16.22 1.92
C GLN A 483 -3.06 14.82 2.05
N GLY A 484 -3.91 13.88 2.49
CA GLY A 484 -3.63 12.45 2.46
C GLY A 484 -2.75 11.86 3.56
N PHE A 485 -2.21 12.68 4.47
CA PHE A 485 -1.46 12.21 5.64
C PHE A 485 -1.72 13.07 6.86
N MET A 486 -1.87 12.44 8.02
CA MET A 486 -2.01 13.14 9.30
C MET A 486 -1.55 12.27 10.47
N ILE A 487 -1.17 12.94 11.56
CA ILE A 487 -0.91 12.32 12.86
C ILE A 487 -1.94 12.83 13.86
N LEU A 488 -2.62 11.89 14.51
CA LEU A 488 -3.65 12.15 15.50
C LEU A 488 -3.13 11.88 16.92
N GLY A 489 -3.73 12.57 17.89
CA GLY A 489 -3.66 12.23 19.30
C GLY A 489 -4.38 10.91 19.62
N GLN A 490 -4.27 10.49 20.87
CA GLN A 490 -4.93 9.26 21.37
C GLN A 490 -6.46 9.36 21.35
N ASP A 491 -7.00 10.58 21.34
CA ASP A 491 -8.42 10.86 21.29
C ASP A 491 -8.97 11.01 19.86
N GLY A 492 -8.11 10.97 18.84
CA GLY A 492 -8.46 11.19 17.45
C GLY A 492 -8.39 12.65 16.99
N THR A 493 -8.04 13.62 17.85
CA THR A 493 -7.80 15.00 17.41
C THR A 493 -6.46 15.14 16.67
N LEU A 494 -6.25 16.20 15.88
CA LEU A 494 -4.94 16.43 15.24
C LEU A 494 -3.85 16.61 16.31
N ALA A 495 -2.79 15.81 16.24
CA ALA A 495 -1.68 15.93 17.19
C ALA A 495 -0.98 17.30 17.03
N PRO A 496 -0.85 18.11 18.10
CA PRO A 496 -0.24 19.42 18.04
C PRO A 496 1.19 19.39 17.50
N GLY A 497 1.48 20.24 16.51
CA GLY A 497 2.79 20.35 15.87
C GLY A 497 3.18 19.17 14.96
N CYS A 498 2.38 18.11 14.85
CA CYS A 498 2.70 16.91 14.06
C CYS A 498 2.08 16.89 12.66
N ASN A 499 1.41 17.97 12.24
CA ASN A 499 0.64 18.02 10.99
C ASN A 499 1.13 19.15 10.07
N ASN A 500 2.43 19.39 10.09
CA ASN A 500 3.12 20.45 9.34
C ASN A 500 3.52 20.02 7.91
N THR A 501 3.42 18.72 7.58
CA THR A 501 3.81 18.16 6.29
C THR A 501 2.82 18.47 5.18
N GLY A 502 3.31 18.66 3.96
CA GLY A 502 2.51 18.79 2.75
C GLY A 502 1.94 17.47 2.22
N ALA A 503 1.59 17.46 0.93
CA ALA A 503 0.84 16.36 0.33
C ALA A 503 1.54 15.00 0.40
N PHE A 504 0.75 13.98 0.70
CA PHE A 504 1.07 12.56 0.53
C PHE A 504 0.25 11.98 -0.63
N GLN A 505 0.83 11.06 -1.40
CA GLN A 505 0.13 10.41 -2.52
C GLN A 505 0.45 8.93 -2.58
N GLY A 506 -0.57 8.10 -2.39
CA GLY A 506 -0.52 6.65 -2.50
C GLY A 506 -0.99 5.93 -1.24
N ARG A 507 -0.46 4.73 -1.00
CA ARG A 507 -0.89 3.84 0.08
C ARG A 507 0.29 3.31 0.87
N ILE A 508 0.19 3.33 2.20
CA ILE A 508 1.12 2.65 3.09
C ILE A 508 0.68 1.20 3.24
N SER A 509 1.61 0.26 3.03
CA SER A 509 1.40 -1.17 3.28
C SER A 509 1.83 -1.55 4.69
N ARG A 510 2.95 -0.97 5.17
CA ARG A 510 3.52 -1.30 6.48
C ARG A 510 4.27 -0.12 7.09
N MET A 511 4.22 -0.05 8.43
CA MET A 511 4.90 0.94 9.25
C MET A 511 5.75 0.22 10.30
N ILE A 512 7.01 0.61 10.44
CA ILE A 512 7.92 0.13 11.48
C ILE A 512 8.41 1.34 12.29
N GLN A 513 8.25 1.30 13.61
CA GLN A 513 8.87 2.31 14.49
C GLN A 513 10.39 2.06 14.57
N THR A 514 11.16 3.14 14.44
CA THR A 514 12.63 3.13 14.38
C THR A 514 13.17 4.43 14.98
N THR A 515 14.48 4.64 14.86
CA THR A 515 15.17 5.85 15.29
C THR A 515 15.90 6.46 14.08
N SER A 516 15.85 7.77 13.93
CA SER A 516 16.55 8.48 12.86
C SER A 516 18.06 8.53 13.11
N THR A 517 18.84 8.95 12.10
CA THR A 517 20.29 9.14 12.28
C THR A 517 20.64 10.20 13.32
N LEU A 518 19.69 11.11 13.62
CA LEU A 518 19.83 12.15 14.64
C LEU A 518 19.32 11.71 16.02
N GLY A 519 18.88 10.46 16.17
CA GLY A 519 18.41 9.92 17.45
C GLY A 519 16.93 10.22 17.75
N TYR A 520 16.18 10.83 16.83
CA TYR A 520 14.76 11.11 17.05
C TYR A 520 13.90 9.87 16.82
N PRO A 521 12.76 9.74 17.53
CA PRO A 521 11.74 8.75 17.19
C PRO A 521 11.32 8.90 15.73
N ALA A 522 11.25 7.79 15.01
CA ALA A 522 10.91 7.80 13.59
C ALA A 522 10.03 6.61 13.22
N VAL A 523 9.41 6.70 12.06
CA VAL A 523 8.71 5.59 11.42
C VAL A 523 9.30 5.36 10.03
N LEU A 524 9.58 4.11 9.71
CA LEU A 524 9.85 3.66 8.35
C LEU A 524 8.52 3.24 7.73
N LEU A 525 8.12 3.95 6.68
CA LEU A 525 6.90 3.69 5.91
C LEU A 525 7.28 3.02 4.60
N VAL A 526 6.60 1.94 4.25
CA VAL A 526 6.72 1.26 2.94
C VAL A 526 5.34 1.01 2.34
N GLY A 527 5.24 1.01 1.02
CA GLY A 527 3.97 0.73 0.36
C GLY A 527 3.97 0.99 -1.14
N ASP A 528 2.89 1.59 -1.63
CA ASP A 528 2.74 2.09 -3.00
C ASP A 528 2.43 3.58 -2.96
N PHE A 529 3.43 4.38 -2.60
CA PHE A 529 3.34 5.84 -2.57
C PHE A 529 4.50 6.50 -3.29
N THR A 530 4.24 7.67 -3.88
CA THR A 530 5.20 8.39 -4.74
C THR A 530 5.59 9.76 -4.18
N LYS A 531 4.89 10.23 -3.15
CA LYS A 531 5.07 11.56 -2.57
C LYS A 531 4.84 11.56 -1.07
N PHE A 532 5.69 12.27 -0.35
CA PHE A 532 5.51 12.64 1.05
C PHE A 532 6.05 14.06 1.25
N ASP A 533 5.30 14.91 1.97
CA ASP A 533 5.67 16.31 2.24
C ASP A 533 6.03 17.09 0.96
N ASN A 534 5.20 16.96 -0.08
CA ASN A 534 5.41 17.53 -1.42
C ASN A 534 6.69 17.08 -2.16
N LYS A 535 7.49 16.17 -1.59
CA LYS A 535 8.71 15.62 -2.18
C LYS A 535 8.44 14.25 -2.77
N ARG A 536 9.07 13.97 -3.92
CA ARG A 536 9.04 12.63 -4.53
C ARG A 536 9.78 11.66 -3.61
N VAL A 537 9.17 10.52 -3.33
CA VAL A 537 9.75 9.40 -2.57
C VAL A 537 9.43 8.09 -3.29
N GLY A 538 10.32 7.11 -3.19
CA GLY A 538 10.25 5.86 -3.94
C GLY A 538 9.59 4.72 -3.20
N ASN A 539 8.30 4.79 -2.85
CA ASN A 539 7.59 3.74 -2.11
C ASN A 539 8.13 3.41 -0.69
N ILE A 540 9.19 4.09 -0.25
CA ILE A 540 9.82 3.97 1.07
C ILE A 540 10.25 5.35 1.55
N VAL A 541 10.00 5.66 2.81
CA VAL A 541 10.46 6.90 3.46
C VAL A 541 10.59 6.68 4.96
N ARG A 542 11.62 7.28 5.56
CA ARG A 542 11.72 7.39 7.01
C ARG A 542 11.29 8.79 7.45
N VAL A 543 10.35 8.85 8.37
CA VAL A 543 9.73 10.07 8.87
C VAL A 543 10.04 10.22 10.35
N GLU A 544 10.70 11.29 10.73
CA GLU A 544 10.95 11.68 12.11
C GLU A 544 9.67 12.25 12.73
N ILE A 545 9.44 11.94 14.01
CA ILE A 545 8.36 12.50 14.82
C ILE A 545 9.01 12.99 16.12
N LYS A 546 9.46 14.25 16.09
CA LYS A 546 10.17 14.89 17.19
C LYS A 546 9.27 15.01 18.42
N PRO A 547 9.84 14.91 19.65
CA PRO A 547 9.08 14.91 20.89
C PRO A 547 8.24 16.19 21.10
#